data_AF-A0A971HHP4-F1
#
_entry.id   AF-A0A971HHP4-F1
#
_cell.length_a   1.000
_cell.length_b   1.000
_cell.length_c   1.000
_cell.angle_alpha   90.00
_cell.angle_beta   90.00
_cell.angle_gamma   90.00
#
_symmetry.space_group_name_H-M   'P 1'
#
loop_
_entity.id
_entity.type
_entity.pdbx_description
1 polymer ?
#
loop_
_entity_poly.entity_id
_entity_poly.type
_entity_poly.pdbx_seq_one_letter_code
_entity_poly.pdbx_strand_id
1 'polypeptide(L)'
;MNKEELEKLFLEQVKKRISEERKEQIDWLERIPWEYKGRYAEVKWGDEDLVENLSGMCITRIKKLENLENNPYFGSFSFALNGENNQTFRLGKTV
;
A
#
# COMPACT_ATOMS: atom_id res chain seq x y z
N MET A 1 -21.58 -18.57 -7.38
CA MET A 1 -20.11 -18.65 -7.21
C MET A 1 -19.79 -19.53 -6.02
N ASN A 2 -18.84 -20.43 -6.17
CA ASN A 2 -18.34 -21.22 -5.04
C ASN A 2 -17.37 -20.38 -4.17
N LYS A 3 -17.01 -20.88 -2.99
CA LYS A 3 -16.13 -20.18 -2.03
C LYS A 3 -14.77 -19.83 -2.65
N GLU A 4 -14.19 -20.73 -3.44
CA GLU A 4 -12.89 -20.56 -4.07
C GLU A 4 -12.90 -19.45 -5.13
N GLU A 5 -13.98 -19.33 -5.92
CA GLU A 5 -14.17 -18.25 -6.89
C GLU A 5 -14.27 -16.89 -6.20
N LEU A 6 -14.97 -16.81 -5.06
CA LEU A 6 -15.05 -15.59 -4.26
C LEU A 6 -13.68 -15.20 -3.66
N GLU A 7 -12.89 -16.18 -3.21
CA GLU A 7 -11.53 -15.92 -2.71
C GLU A 7 -10.59 -15.47 -3.83
N LYS A 8 -10.65 -16.10 -5.01
CA LYS A 8 -9.86 -15.66 -6.19
C LYS A 8 -10.20 -14.23 -6.59
N LEU A 9 -11.48 -13.90 -6.70
CA LEU A 9 -11.93 -12.55 -7.07
C LEU A 9 -11.50 -11.51 -6.04
N PHE A 10 -11.56 -11.85 -4.75
CA PHE A 10 -11.04 -10.99 -3.70
C PHE A 10 -9.52 -10.76 -3.82
N LEU A 11 -8.74 -11.83 -4.04
CA LEU A 11 -7.30 -11.73 -4.20
C LEU A 11 -6.91 -10.85 -5.39
N GLU A 12 -7.63 -10.94 -6.51
CA GLU A 12 -7.42 -10.07 -7.66
C GLU A 12 -7.68 -8.60 -7.32
N GLN A 13 -8.75 -8.29 -6.59
CA GLN A 13 -9.05 -6.93 -6.14
C GLN A 13 -7.95 -6.38 -5.22
N VAL A 14 -7.45 -7.19 -4.29
CA VAL A 14 -6.36 -6.79 -3.40
C VAL A 14 -5.09 -6.53 -4.19
N LYS A 15 -4.70 -7.43 -5.11
CA LYS A 15 -3.51 -7.24 -5.96
C LYS A 15 -3.63 -5.98 -6.81
N LYS A 16 -4.80 -5.72 -7.40
CA LYS A 16 -5.06 -4.50 -8.17
C LYS A 16 -4.86 -3.26 -7.32
N ARG A 17 -5.43 -3.23 -6.11
CA ARG A 17 -5.30 -2.09 -5.19
C ARG A 17 -3.85 -1.86 -4.75
N ILE A 18 -3.11 -2.93 -4.45
CA ILE A 18 -1.68 -2.82 -4.09
C ILE A 18 -0.88 -2.24 -5.26
N SER A 19 -1.16 -2.69 -6.48
CA SER A 19 -0.48 -2.19 -7.68
C SER A 19 -0.82 -0.73 -7.98
N GLU A 20 -2.07 -0.31 -7.80
CA GLU A 20 -2.49 1.09 -7.94
C GLU A 20 -1.79 1.98 -6.90
N GLU A 21 -1.80 1.58 -5.63
CA GLU A 21 -1.14 2.32 -4.56
C GLU A 21 0.38 2.40 -4.79
N ARG A 22 1.00 1.32 -5.28
CA ARG A 22 2.45 1.33 -5.60
C ARG A 22 2.76 2.34 -6.69
N LYS A 23 1.92 2.40 -7.74
CA LYS A 23 2.07 3.38 -8.81
C LYS A 23 1.95 4.81 -8.28
N GLU A 24 0.97 5.09 -7.42
CA GLU A 24 0.82 6.40 -6.80
C GLU A 24 2.06 6.81 -5.99
N GLN A 25 2.67 5.87 -5.25
CA GLN A 25 3.90 6.14 -4.51
C GLN A 25 5.11 6.42 -5.42
N ILE A 26 5.20 5.74 -6.57
CA ILE A 26 6.23 6.01 -7.58
C ILE A 26 6.02 7.40 -8.19
N ASP A 27 4.79 7.72 -8.60
CA ASP A 27 4.44 9.03 -9.15
C ASP A 27 4.76 10.15 -8.14
N TRP A 28 4.48 9.94 -6.86
CA TRP A 28 4.87 10.87 -5.79
C TRP A 28 6.39 10.99 -5.62
N LEU A 29 7.11 9.88 -5.61
CA LEU A 29 8.57 9.86 -5.51
C LEU A 29 9.22 10.69 -6.63
N GLU A 30 8.71 10.58 -7.85
CA GLU A 30 9.21 11.35 -9.00
C GLU A 30 8.85 12.85 -8.90
N ARG A 31 7.70 13.19 -8.30
CA ARG A 31 7.24 14.57 -8.14
C ARG A 31 7.91 15.32 -6.99
N ILE A 32 8.30 14.64 -5.92
CA ILE A 32 8.85 15.28 -4.71
C ILE A 32 10.04 16.21 -5.02
N PRO A 33 11.05 15.82 -5.82
CA PRO A 33 12.14 16.73 -6.16
C PRO A 33 11.67 17.97 -6.92
N TRP A 34 10.74 17.81 -7.87
CA TRP A 34 10.21 18.93 -8.66
C TRP A 34 9.38 19.89 -7.82
N GLU A 35 8.57 19.35 -6.92
CA GLU A 35 7.70 20.16 -6.09
C GLU A 35 8.50 20.84 -4.98
N TYR A 36 9.33 20.12 -4.23
CA TYR A 36 9.88 20.60 -2.95
C TYR A 36 11.30 21.14 -3.02
N LYS A 37 12.09 20.81 -4.05
CA LYS A 37 13.49 21.26 -4.12
C LYS A 37 13.60 22.72 -4.58
N GLY A 38 14.24 23.56 -3.77
CA GLY A 38 14.51 24.96 -4.11
C GLY A 38 13.30 25.88 -4.02
N ARG A 39 12.23 25.44 -3.33
CA ARG A 39 11.04 26.25 -3.05
C ARG A 39 11.36 27.40 -2.10
N TYR A 40 12.28 27.19 -1.19
CA TYR A 40 12.77 28.21 -0.27
C TYR A 40 14.22 28.53 -0.63
N ALA A 41 14.40 29.33 -1.69
CA ALA A 41 15.72 29.75 -2.18
C ALA A 41 16.61 30.41 -1.09
N GLU A 42 16.00 30.94 -0.02
CA GLU A 42 16.67 31.56 1.11
C GLU A 42 17.04 30.58 2.25
N VAL A 43 16.53 29.34 2.21
CA VAL A 43 16.79 28.28 3.21
C VAL A 43 17.50 27.12 2.52
N LYS A 44 18.83 27.18 2.46
CA LYS A 44 19.64 26.23 1.68
C LYS A 44 19.47 24.75 2.06
N TRP A 45 19.13 24.42 3.30
CA TRP A 45 19.20 23.02 3.81
C TRP A 45 17.84 22.40 4.16
N GLY A 46 16.80 23.20 4.42
CA GLY A 46 15.48 22.68 4.81
C GLY A 46 14.76 21.92 3.69
N ASP A 47 15.00 22.33 2.43
CA ASP A 47 14.38 21.71 1.26
C ASP A 47 14.99 20.35 0.93
N GLU A 48 16.29 20.18 1.19
CA GLU A 48 17.01 18.93 0.91
C GLU A 48 16.61 17.85 1.91
N ASP A 49 16.59 18.17 3.21
CA ASP A 49 16.14 17.26 4.26
C ASP A 49 14.66 16.86 4.08
N LEU A 50 13.80 17.80 3.66
CA LEU A 50 12.39 17.52 3.39
C LEU A 50 12.24 16.57 2.19
N VAL A 51 12.94 16.86 1.09
CA VAL A 51 12.95 16.02 -0.12
C VAL A 51 13.45 14.62 0.22
N GLU A 52 14.54 14.50 0.97
CA GLU A 52 15.10 13.20 1.38
C GLU A 52 14.09 12.41 2.23
N ASN A 53 13.49 13.04 3.25
CA ASN A 53 12.54 12.39 4.13
C ASN A 53 11.29 11.91 3.38
N LEU A 54 10.68 12.78 2.57
CA LEU A 54 9.49 12.42 1.78
C LEU A 54 9.82 11.30 0.77
N SER A 55 10.97 11.40 0.10
CA SER A 55 11.42 10.36 -0.84
C SER A 55 11.66 9.04 -0.13
N GLY A 56 12.29 9.07 1.05
CA GLY A 56 12.54 7.89 1.88
C GLY A 56 11.25 7.21 2.35
N MET A 57 10.22 7.97 2.69
CA MET A 57 8.89 7.44 3.01
C MET A 57 8.26 6.72 1.81
N CYS A 58 8.28 7.33 0.62
CA CYS A 58 7.79 6.70 -0.60
C CYS A 58 8.55 5.42 -0.93
N ILE A 59 9.89 5.44 -0.88
CA ILE A 59 10.73 4.26 -1.13
C ILE A 59 10.40 3.13 -0.16
N THR A 60 10.24 3.45 1.13
CA THR A 60 9.87 2.48 2.15
C THR A 60 8.49 1.88 1.87
N ARG A 61 7.53 2.71 1.47
CA ARG A 61 6.18 2.26 1.13
C ARG A 61 6.17 1.39 -0.13
N ILE A 62 6.91 1.75 -1.17
CA ILE A 62 7.06 0.96 -2.41
C ILE A 62 7.59 -0.43 -2.08
N LYS A 63 8.69 -0.54 -1.33
CA LYS A 63 9.25 -1.84 -0.93
C LYS A 63 8.26 -2.71 -0.14
N LYS A 64 7.46 -2.09 0.73
CA LYS A 64 6.39 -2.79 1.45
C LYS A 64 5.32 -3.31 0.50
N LEU A 65 4.87 -2.48 -0.44
CA LEU A 65 3.86 -2.86 -1.43
C LEU A 65 4.37 -3.96 -2.37
N GLU A 66 5.61 -3.90 -2.85
CA GLU A 66 6.24 -4.97 -3.65
C GLU A 66 6.28 -6.31 -2.91
N ASN A 67 6.61 -6.29 -1.61
CA ASN A 67 6.55 -7.49 -0.78
C ASN A 67 5.12 -8.02 -0.62
N LEU A 68 4.14 -7.14 -0.54
CA LEU A 68 2.72 -7.51 -0.45
C LEU A 68 2.17 -8.03 -1.78
N GLU A 69 2.62 -7.55 -2.95
CA GLU A 69 2.22 -8.12 -4.25
C GLU A 69 2.63 -9.60 -4.36
N ASN A 70 3.81 -9.93 -3.84
CA ASN A 70 4.32 -11.30 -3.85
C ASN A 70 3.57 -12.23 -2.88
N ASN A 71 3.12 -11.73 -1.71
CA ASN A 71 2.40 -12.50 -0.70
C ASN A 71 1.30 -11.65 0.01
N PRO A 72 0.17 -11.37 -0.66
CA PRO A 72 -0.82 -10.41 -0.17
C PRO A 72 -1.74 -10.96 0.95
N TYR A 73 -1.80 -12.28 1.12
CA TYR A 73 -2.86 -12.93 1.87
C TYR A 73 -2.42 -14.26 2.49
N PHE A 74 -2.80 -14.50 3.74
CA PHE A 74 -2.51 -15.74 4.47
C PHE A 74 -3.73 -16.65 4.65
N GLY A 75 -4.96 -16.11 4.62
CA GLY A 75 -6.18 -16.90 4.79
C GLY A 75 -7.41 -16.11 5.23
N SER A 76 -8.55 -16.78 5.27
CA SER A 76 -9.81 -16.26 5.81
C SER A 76 -10.26 -17.07 7.01
N PHE A 77 -10.95 -16.43 7.93
CA PHE A 77 -11.69 -17.10 8.99
C PHE A 77 -13.08 -16.49 9.10
N SER A 78 -14.07 -17.33 9.39
CA SER A 78 -15.45 -16.89 9.57
C SER A 78 -15.82 -16.99 11.04
N PHE A 79 -16.37 -15.92 11.59
CA PHE A 79 -16.92 -15.90 12.94
C PHE A 79 -18.45 -15.96 12.83
N ALA A 80 -19.07 -16.91 13.51
CA ALA A 80 -20.51 -16.96 13.68
C ALA A 80 -20.85 -16.23 14.99
N LEU A 81 -21.36 -15.00 14.90
CA LEU A 81 -21.95 -14.35 16.06
C LEU A 81 -23.40 -14.85 16.20
N ASN A 82 -23.68 -15.59 17.28
CA ASN A 82 -25.02 -16.05 17.65
C ASN A 82 -25.78 -16.84 16.57
N GLY A 83 -25.08 -17.62 15.74
CA GLY A 83 -25.70 -18.56 14.80
C GLY A 83 -26.36 -17.96 13.55
N GLU A 84 -26.50 -16.64 13.45
CA GLU A 84 -27.25 -15.99 12.35
C GLU A 84 -26.38 -15.18 11.38
N ASN A 85 -25.25 -14.62 11.83
CA ASN A 85 -24.38 -13.79 11.00
C ASN A 85 -22.97 -14.34 10.91
N ASN A 86 -22.64 -14.96 9.77
CA ASN A 86 -21.28 -15.35 9.41
C ASN A 86 -20.53 -14.13 8.86
N GLN A 87 -19.73 -13.46 9.68
CA GLN A 87 -18.76 -12.47 9.19
C GLN A 87 -17.46 -13.17 8.81
N THR A 88 -16.99 -12.93 7.59
CA THR A 88 -15.72 -13.46 7.10
C THR A 88 -14.64 -12.39 7.19
N PHE A 89 -13.62 -12.68 8.00
CA PHE A 89 -12.43 -11.87 8.14
C PHE A 89 -11.30 -12.45 7.31
N ARG A 90 -10.39 -11.58 6.88
CA ARG A 90 -9.28 -11.90 5.99
C ARG A 90 -7.98 -11.43 6.62
N LEU A 91 -7.02 -12.35 6.76
CA LEU A 91 -5.71 -12.10 7.34
C LEU A 91 -4.70 -11.84 6.22
N GLY A 92 -4.10 -10.65 6.25
CA GLY A 92 -3.00 -10.26 5.38
C GLY A 92 -1.78 -9.85 6.20
N LYS A 93 -0.62 -9.75 5.54
CA LYS A 93 0.56 -9.16 6.17
C LYS A 93 0.36 -7.64 6.22
N THR A 94 0.46 -7.05 7.40
CA THR A 94 0.77 -5.62 7.52
C THR A 94 2.27 -5.54 7.79
N VAL A 95 3.04 -4.97 6.87
CA VAL A 95 4.49 -4.74 7.03
C VAL A 95 4.74 -3.26 7.25
#